data_AF-A0A2S8S649-F1
#
_entry.id   AF-A0A2S8S649-F1
#
_cell.length_a   1.000
_cell.length_b   1.000
_cell.length_c   1.000
_cell.angle_alpha   90.00
_cell.angle_beta   90.00
_cell.angle_gamma   90.00
#
_symmetry.space_group_name_H-M   'P 1'
#
loop_
_entity.id
_entity.type
_entity.pdbx_description
1 polymer ?
#
loop_
_entity_poly.entity_id
_entity_poly.type
_entity_poly.pdbx_seq_one_letter_code
_entity_poly.pdbx_strand_id
1 'polypeptide(L)' 'MRTINPGLFARLMRLPEAARTDLLEFLGATPIGDAQLSAVIDSVTERLTRERAQFRAEAS' A
#
# COMPACT_ATOMS: atom_id res chain seq x y z
N MET A 1 -17.97 -8.14 4.77
CA MET A 1 -16.73 -7.67 4.10
C MET A 1 -16.96 -7.77 2.59
N ARG A 2 -16.75 -6.68 1.83
CA ARG A 2 -16.71 -6.79 0.37
C ARG A 2 -15.51 -7.67 0.00
N THR A 3 -15.71 -8.60 -0.93
CA THR A 3 -14.62 -9.42 -1.44
C THR A 3 -13.63 -8.52 -2.16
N ILE A 4 -12.42 -8.39 -1.62
CA ILE A 4 -11.34 -7.62 -2.25
C ILE A 4 -10.93 -8.37 -3.53
N ASN A 5 -10.71 -7.63 -4.62
CA ASN A 5 -10.15 -8.20 -5.83
C ASN A 5 -8.82 -8.94 -5.53
N PRO A 6 -8.65 -10.21 -5.95
CA PRO A 6 -7.45 -11.00 -5.63
C PRO A 6 -6.13 -10.35 -6.07
N GLY A 7 -6.14 -9.62 -7.20
CA GLY A 7 -4.98 -8.88 -7.68
C GLY A 7 -4.61 -7.69 -6.78
N LEU A 8 -5.61 -6.97 -6.28
CA LEU A 8 -5.39 -5.89 -5.30
C LEU A 8 -4.90 -6.44 -3.97
N PHE A 9 -5.47 -7.57 -3.52
CA PHE A 9 -5.00 -8.25 -2.32
C PHE A 9 -3.53 -8.67 -2.46
N ALA A 10 -3.15 -9.31 -3.57
CA ALA A 10 -1.76 -9.70 -3.82
C ALA A 10 -0.81 -8.50 -3.85
N ARG A 11 -1.22 -7.37 -4.43
CA ARG A 11 -0.43 -6.11 -4.43
C ARG A 11 -0.26 -5.57 -3.01
N LEU A 12 -1.33 -5.53 -2.22
CA LEU A 12 -1.29 -5.10 -0.82
C LEU A 12 -0.36 -5.99 0.01
N MET A 13 -0.40 -7.31 -0.20
CA MET A 13 0.46 -8.25 0.54
C MET A 13 1.97 -8.08 0.24
N ARG A 14 2.33 -7.50 -0.91
CA ARG A 14 3.73 -7.21 -1.29
C ARG A 14 4.31 -5.96 -0.64
N LEU A 15 3.48 -5.12 -0.01
CA LEU A 15 3.96 -3.94 0.70
C LEU A 15 4.78 -4.33 1.94
N PRO A 16 5.71 -3.47 2.40
CA PRO A 16 6.38 -3.63 3.69
C PRO A 16 5.36 -3.77 4.81
N GLU A 17 5.73 -4.52 5.86
CA GLU A 17 4.82 -4.91 6.94
C GLU A 17 4.08 -3.73 7.56
N ALA A 18 4.78 -2.66 7.93
CA ALA A 18 4.17 -1.46 8.50
C ALA A 18 3.07 -0.88 7.59
N ALA A 19 3.43 -0.56 6.34
CA ALA A 19 2.49 0.01 5.37
C ALA A 19 1.31 -0.92 5.07
N ARG A 20 1.55 -2.24 5.04
CA ARG A 20 0.51 -3.24 4.83
C ARG A 20 -0.46 -3.29 6.01
N THR A 21 0.04 -3.28 7.24
CA THR A 21 -0.77 -3.30 8.47
C THR A 21 -1.68 -2.07 8.53
N ASP A 22 -1.12 -0.88 8.30
CA ASP A 22 -1.87 0.38 8.30
C ASP A 22 -3.00 0.35 7.26
N LEU A 23 -2.71 -0.15 6.05
CA LEU A 23 -3.71 -0.27 4.99
C LEU A 23 -4.80 -1.29 5.32
N LEU A 24 -4.46 -2.43 5.92
CA LEU A 24 -5.45 -3.42 6.34
C LEU A 24 -6.37 -2.90 7.44
N GLU A 25 -5.83 -2.14 8.40
CA GLU A 25 -6.62 -1.47 9.43
C GLU A 25 -7.59 -0.46 8.80
N PHE A 26 -7.09 0.39 7.91
CA PHE A 26 -7.92 1.33 7.17
C PHE A 26 -9.04 0.66 6.37
N LEU A 27 -8.75 -0.46 5.70
CA LEU A 27 -9.72 -1.27 4.96
C LEU A 27 -10.78 -1.92 5.87
N GLY A 28 -10.41 -2.24 7.11
CA GLY A 28 -11.34 -2.76 8.12
C GLY A 28 -12.33 -1.70 8.60
N ALA A 29 -11.90 -0.44 8.66
CA ALA A 29 -12.71 0.68 9.15
C ALA A 29 -13.45 1.46 8.06
N THR A 30 -12.99 1.40 6.80
CA THR A 30 -13.47 2.29 5.72
C THR A 30 -13.95 1.50 4.50
N PRO A 31 -15.20 1.71 4.06
CA PRO A 31 -15.67 1.16 2.78
C PRO A 31 -14.93 1.85 1.62
N ILE A 32 -14.05 1.12 0.94
CA ILE A 32 -13.33 1.59 -0.24
C ILE A 32 -13.70 0.73 -1.45
N GLY A 33 -13.72 1.33 -2.64
CA GLY A 33 -13.87 0.61 -3.91
C GLY A 33 -12.53 0.20 -4.51
N ASP A 34 -12.53 -0.79 -5.40
CA ASP A 34 -11.33 -1.34 -6.04
C ASP A 34 -10.44 -0.27 -6.72
N ALA A 35 -11.04 0.69 -7.43
CA ALA A 35 -10.30 1.75 -8.11
C ALA A 35 -9.57 2.66 -7.12
N GLN A 36 -10.23 2.99 -6.01
CA GLN A 36 -9.65 3.81 -4.95
C GLN A 36 -8.58 3.04 -4.17
N LEU A 37 -8.80 1.75 -3.90
CA LEU A 37 -7.79 0.88 -3.28
C LEU A 37 -6.55 0.76 -4.17
N SER A 38 -6.71 0.60 -5.48
CA SER A 38 -5.58 0.61 -6.41
C SER A 38 -4.78 1.90 -6.31
N ALA A 39 -5.45 3.06 -6.36
CA ALA A 39 -4.78 4.36 -6.28
C ALA A 39 -4.03 4.56 -4.96
N VAL A 40 -4.59 4.08 -3.84
CA VAL A 40 -3.93 4.14 -2.53
C VAL A 40 -2.69 3.25 -2.52
N ILE A 41 -2.78 2.01 -3.02
CA ILE A 41 -1.63 1.11 -3.12
C ILE A 41 -0.51 1.73 -3.97
N ASP A 42 -0.86 2.35 -5.10
CA ASP A 42 0.11 3.01 -5.99
C ASP A 42 0.80 4.19 -5.30
N SER A 43 0.04 5.05 -4.62
CA SER A 43 0.57 6.19 -3.86
C SER A 43 1.54 5.74 -2.74
N VAL A 44 1.16 4.72 -1.97
CA VAL A 44 2.01 4.18 -0.90
C VAL A 44 3.29 3.56 -1.48
N THR A 45 3.17 2.80 -2.58
CA THR A 45 4.32 2.18 -3.24
C THR A 45 5.31 3.24 -3.76
N GLU A 46 4.80 4.29 -4.38
CA GLU A 46 5.61 5.39 -4.91
C GLU A 46 6.33 6.14 -3.79
N ARG A 47 5.63 6.43 -2.69
CA ARG A 47 6.23 7.06 -1.50
C ARG A 47 7.36 6.22 -0.91
N LEU A 48 7.13 4.93 -0.70
CA LEU A 48 8.16 4.01 -0.17
C LEU A 48 9.37 3.91 -1.10
N THR A 49 9.15 3.97 -2.42
CA THR A 49 10.24 3.96 -3.41
C THR A 49 11.08 5.23 -3.30
N ARG A 50 10.45 6.40 -3.15
CA ARG A 50 11.16 7.67 -2.93
C ARG A 50 11.95 7.69 -1.62
N GLU A 51 11.34 7.28 -0.52
CA GLU A 51 12.00 7.21 0.79
C GLU A 51 13.25 6.32 0.72
N ARG A 52 13.14 5.13 0.11
CA ARG A 52 14.28 4.23 -0.09
C ARG A 52 15.38 4.82 -0.97
N ALA A 53 15.01 5.60 -1.99
CA ALA A 53 15.99 6.26 -2.85
C ALA A 53 16.74 7.38 -2.10
N GLN A 54 16.02 8.16 -1.28
CA GLN A 54 16.61 9.21 -0.44
C GLN A 54 17.60 8.63 0.58
N PHE A 55 17.19 7.59 1.33
CA PHE A 55 18.09 6.92 2.28
C PHE A 55 19.38 6.38 1.62
N ARG A 56 19.30 5.92 0.36
CA ARG A 56 20.50 5.47 -0.37
C ARG A 56 21.40 6.63 -0.79
N ALA A 57 20.82 7.75 -1.21
CA ALA A 57 21.57 8.94 -1.61
C ALA A 57 22.30 9.59 -0.42
N GLU A 58 21.69 9.58 0.77
CA GLU A 58 22.29 10.12 2.00
C GLU A 58 23.39 9.22 2.60
N ALA A 59 23.36 7.93 2.28
CA ALA A 59 24.35 6.94 2.76
C ALA A 59 25.57 6.77 1.82
N SER A 60 25.61 7.50 0.70
CA SER A 60 26.69 7.46 -0.32
C SER A 60 27.61 8.67 -0.20
#